data_AF-A0A940USB9-F1
#
_entry.id   AF-A0A940USB9-F1
#
_cell.length_a   1.000
_cell.length_b   1.000
_cell.length_c   1.000
_cell.angle_alpha   90.00
_cell.angle_beta   90.00
_cell.angle_gamma   90.00
#
_symmetry.space_group_name_H-M   'P 1'
#
loop_
_entity.id
_entity.type
_entity.pdbx_description
1 polymer ?
#
loop_
_entity_poly.entity_id
_entity_poly.type
_entity_poly.pdbx_seq_one_letter_code
_entity_poly.pdbx_strand_id
1 'polypeptide(L)'
;MITGICESKGLFGMRLKKVPLKENHGAKPIDIFSAEAFSEWIDYSVEAEDIYNLVVFTGIAVRDRAAVTGKTGSIIPASGLFHVHGIIFDRKPFNKTIDNFSNELRRITTSMEPQRVLHLLGKTRIGHGLFGIVELDG
;
A
#
# COMPACT_ATOMS: atom_id res chain seq x y z
N MET A 1 -2.29 6.97 -11.67
CA MET A 1 -1.45 6.79 -10.46
C MET A 1 -2.00 7.66 -9.35
N ILE A 2 -2.01 7.15 -8.14
CA ILE A 2 -2.37 7.87 -6.93
C ILE A 2 -1.20 7.84 -5.96
N THR A 3 -0.93 8.96 -5.29
CA THR A 3 0.00 9.04 -4.16
C THR A 3 -0.65 9.90 -3.08
N GLY A 4 -0.51 9.52 -1.81
CA GLY A 4 -1.21 10.21 -0.73
C GLY A 4 -0.48 10.22 0.59
N ILE A 5 -0.81 11.21 1.40
CA ILE A 5 -0.48 11.30 2.82
C ILE A 5 -1.80 11.45 3.57
N CYS A 6 -2.15 10.53 4.45
CA CYS A 6 -3.40 10.61 5.20
C CYS A 6 -3.32 9.99 6.58
N GLU A 7 -4.28 10.36 7.42
CA GLU A 7 -4.54 9.64 8.66
C GLU A 7 -5.29 8.33 8.36
N SER A 8 -4.90 7.23 8.98
CA SER A 8 -5.65 5.97 8.95
C SER A 8 -6.90 6.02 9.83
N LYS A 9 -8.01 5.48 9.33
CA LYS A 9 -9.24 5.18 10.09
C LYS A 9 -9.48 3.68 10.25
N GLY A 10 -8.42 2.89 10.10
CA GLY A 10 -8.45 1.43 10.09
C GLY A 10 -8.01 0.88 8.74
N LEU A 11 -6.80 0.34 8.69
CA LEU A 11 -6.23 -0.25 7.49
C LEU A 11 -6.52 -1.75 7.46
N PHE A 12 -6.74 -2.28 6.26
CA PHE A 12 -6.70 -3.71 5.99
C PHE A 12 -5.58 -3.94 4.98
N GLY A 13 -4.62 -4.78 5.32
CA GLY A 13 -3.47 -4.98 4.45
C GLY A 13 -2.96 -6.41 4.42
N MET A 14 -2.02 -6.62 3.51
CA MET A 14 -1.16 -7.80 3.47
C MET A 14 0.29 -7.34 3.52
N ARG A 15 1.12 -8.04 4.30
CA ARG A 15 2.55 -7.76 4.40
C ARG A 15 3.34 -9.06 4.43
N LEU A 16 4.60 -8.97 4.04
CA LEU A 16 5.52 -10.09 4.14
C LEU A 16 6.01 -10.22 5.59
N LYS A 17 5.99 -11.43 6.14
CA LYS A 17 6.58 -11.74 7.45
C LYS A 17 8.10 -11.76 7.42
N LYS A 18 8.68 -12.00 6.24
CA LYS A 18 10.12 -12.10 5.99
C LYS A 18 10.46 -11.55 4.61
N VAL A 19 11.68 -11.07 4.44
CA VAL A 19 12.15 -10.53 3.16
C VAL A 19 12.26 -11.68 2.15
N PRO A 20 11.80 -11.54 0.89
CA PRO A 20 11.84 -12.62 -0.11
C PRO A 20 13.23 -12.76 -0.73
N LEU A 21 14.23 -12.99 0.11
CA LEU A 21 15.61 -13.29 -0.29
C LEU A 21 15.77 -14.80 -0.46
N LYS A 22 16.72 -15.22 -1.31
CA LYS A 22 16.95 -16.65 -1.60
C LYS A 22 17.24 -17.47 -0.35
N GLU A 23 17.89 -16.87 0.65
CA GLU A 23 18.23 -17.50 1.92
C GLU A 23 17.00 -17.77 2.80
N ASN A 24 15.93 -16.98 2.61
CA ASN A 24 14.65 -17.17 3.29
C ASN A 24 13.73 -18.13 2.52
N HIS A 25 14.03 -18.39 1.25
CA HIS A 25 13.44 -19.51 0.53
C HIS A 25 14.16 -20.79 0.93
N GLY A 26 13.40 -21.81 1.35
CA GLY A 26 13.96 -23.12 1.65
C GLY A 26 14.64 -23.78 0.44
N ALA A 27 15.05 -25.04 0.58
CA ALA A 27 15.78 -25.78 -0.46
C ALA A 27 15.09 -25.83 -1.83
N LYS A 28 13.77 -25.61 -1.90
CA LYS A 28 13.00 -25.44 -3.14
C LYS A 28 12.21 -24.12 -3.08
N PRO A 29 12.34 -23.23 -4.08
CA PRO A 29 11.48 -22.07 -4.18
C PRO A 29 10.03 -22.51 -4.40
N ILE A 30 9.18 -22.24 -3.41
CA ILE A 30 7.73 -22.34 -3.52
C ILE A 30 7.14 -20.95 -3.73
N ASP A 31 6.03 -20.88 -4.46
CA ASP A 31 5.27 -19.64 -4.59
C ASP A 31 4.76 -19.22 -3.20
N ILE A 32 5.12 -18.02 -2.75
CA ILE A 32 4.75 -17.48 -1.44
C ILE A 32 3.24 -17.24 -1.30
N PHE A 33 2.51 -17.21 -2.41
CA PHE A 33 1.05 -17.12 -2.45
C PHE A 33 0.36 -18.49 -2.55
N SER A 34 1.12 -19.59 -2.61
CA SER A 34 0.55 -20.94 -2.56
C SER A 34 -0.08 -21.23 -1.20
N ALA A 35 -1.08 -22.11 -1.17
CA ALA A 35 -1.75 -22.49 0.07
C ALA A 35 -0.81 -23.08 1.13
N GLU A 36 0.26 -23.77 0.69
CA GLU A 36 1.29 -24.35 1.55
C GLU A 36 2.16 -23.27 2.22
N ALA A 37 2.50 -22.21 1.49
CA ALA A 37 3.43 -21.17 1.94
C ALA A 37 2.74 -19.96 2.60
N PHE A 38 1.46 -19.72 2.29
CA PHE A 38 0.83 -18.42 2.55
C PHE A 38 0.91 -17.99 4.01
N SER A 39 0.61 -18.89 4.96
CA SER A 39 0.62 -18.54 6.40
C SER A 39 2.03 -18.29 6.95
N GLU A 40 3.07 -18.85 6.31
CA GLU A 40 4.46 -18.64 6.69
C GLU A 40 5.01 -17.30 6.16
N TRP A 41 4.55 -16.90 4.97
CA TRP A 41 5.08 -15.75 4.24
C TRP A 41 4.24 -14.49 4.40
N ILE A 42 2.93 -14.63 4.46
CA ILE A 42 1.98 -13.53 4.44
C ILE A 42 1.34 -13.35 5.80
N ASP A 43 1.37 -12.11 6.26
CA ASP A 43 0.53 -11.64 7.35
C ASP A 43 -0.61 -10.81 6.75
N TYR A 44 -1.84 -11.18 7.09
CA TYR A 44 -3.06 -10.63 6.51
C TYR A 44 -3.94 -10.08 7.63
N SER A 45 -4.36 -8.83 7.50
CA SER A 45 -5.23 -8.17 8.48
C SER A 45 -6.62 -8.79 8.47
N VAL A 46 -6.96 -9.55 9.51
CA VAL A 46 -8.33 -10.04 9.76
C VAL A 46 -9.22 -8.97 10.41
N GLU A 47 -8.61 -8.01 11.08
CA GLU A 47 -9.24 -6.86 11.73
C GLU A 47 -8.60 -5.55 11.25
N ALA A 48 -9.23 -4.42 11.52
CA ALA A 48 -8.70 -3.11 11.15
C ALA A 48 -7.48 -2.74 12.01
N GLU A 49 -6.38 -2.35 11.38
CA GLU A 49 -5.12 -2.00 12.04
C GLU A 49 -4.81 -0.49 11.94
N ASP A 50 -3.82 -0.03 12.74
CA ASP A 50 -3.16 1.27 12.56
C ASP A 50 -4.09 2.49 12.62
N ILE A 51 -5.13 2.45 13.47
CA ILE A 51 -6.07 3.57 13.60
C ILE A 51 -5.33 4.81 14.12
N TYR A 52 -5.55 5.96 13.47
CA TYR A 52 -4.89 7.25 13.72
C TYR A 52 -3.42 7.35 13.32
N ASN A 53 -2.81 6.28 12.81
CA ASN A 53 -1.45 6.35 12.29
C ASN A 53 -1.39 7.15 10.99
N LEU A 54 -0.22 7.69 10.70
CA LEU A 54 0.03 8.36 9.42
C LEU A 54 0.35 7.29 8.38
N VAL A 55 -0.30 7.35 7.21
CA VAL A 55 0.02 6.50 6.08
C VAL A 55 0.43 7.34 4.89
N VAL A 56 1.56 6.96 4.28
CA VAL A 56 1.94 7.41 2.94
C VAL A 56 1.67 6.25 2.00
N PHE A 57 0.92 6.45 0.93
CA PHE A 57 0.65 5.39 -0.02
C PHE A 57 0.87 5.81 -1.45
N THR A 58 1.10 4.84 -2.31
CA THR A 58 1.15 5.02 -3.75
C THR A 58 0.62 3.80 -4.47
N GLY A 59 0.07 4.00 -5.66
CA GLY A 59 -0.47 2.90 -6.44
C GLY A 59 -1.20 3.34 -7.70
N ILE A 60 -1.92 2.38 -8.26
CA ILE A 60 -2.77 2.58 -9.43
C ILE A 60 -4.20 2.34 -9.00
N ALA A 61 -5.09 3.25 -9.41
CA ALA A 61 -6.53 3.07 -9.32
C ALA A 61 -7.11 3.22 -10.72
N VAL A 62 -8.14 2.43 -11.02
CA VAL A 62 -8.85 2.42 -12.30
C VAL A 62 -10.31 2.67 -12.05
N ARG A 63 -10.91 3.49 -12.92
CA ARG A 63 -12.33 3.84 -12.84
C ARG A 63 -13.21 2.71 -13.36
N ASP A 64 -12.80 2.11 -14.49
CA ASP A 64 -13.48 1.00 -15.14
C ASP A 64 -12.47 -0.12 -15.41
N ARG A 65 -12.70 -1.29 -14.79
CA ARG A 65 -11.82 -2.45 -14.96
C ARG A 65 -11.89 -3.02 -16.37
N ALA A 66 -13.04 -2.92 -17.04
CA ALA A 66 -13.25 -3.47 -18.37
C ALA A 66 -12.44 -2.71 -19.43
N ALA A 67 -12.15 -1.43 -19.18
CA ALA A 67 -11.31 -0.60 -20.04
C ALA A 67 -9.80 -0.89 -19.88
N VAL A 68 -9.38 -1.59 -18.82
CA VAL A 68 -7.95 -1.84 -18.56
C VAL A 68 -7.44 -2.98 -19.42
N THR A 69 -6.59 -2.66 -20.39
CA THR A 69 -5.95 -3.63 -21.29
C THR A 69 -4.44 -3.69 -21.08
N GLY A 70 -3.77 -4.63 -21.76
CA GLY A 70 -2.31 -4.72 -21.78
C GLY A 70 -1.66 -4.97 -20.42
N LYS A 71 -0.45 -4.42 -20.22
CA LYS A 71 0.40 -4.65 -19.04
C LYS A 71 -0.23 -4.12 -17.74
N THR A 72 -1.09 -3.11 -17.81
CA THR A 72 -1.80 -2.59 -16.62
C THR A 72 -2.77 -3.64 -16.06
N GLY A 73 -3.35 -4.46 -16.96
CA GLY A 73 -4.26 -5.55 -16.60
C GLY A 73 -3.62 -6.65 -15.76
N SER A 74 -2.31 -6.88 -15.87
CA SER A 74 -1.59 -7.86 -15.04
C SER A 74 -1.17 -7.31 -13.68
N ILE A 75 -1.16 -5.99 -13.51
CA ILE A 75 -0.76 -5.36 -12.25
C ILE A 75 -1.97 -5.23 -11.33
N ILE A 76 -3.17 -4.98 -11.85
CA ILE A 76 -4.38 -4.81 -11.04
C ILE A 76 -5.11 -6.16 -10.91
N PRO A 77 -5.48 -6.60 -9.69
CA PRO A 77 -6.25 -7.83 -9.49
C PRO A 77 -7.49 -7.88 -10.40
N ALA A 78 -7.85 -9.06 -10.89
CA ALA A 78 -8.98 -9.22 -11.81
C ALA A 78 -10.31 -8.69 -11.24
N SER A 79 -10.52 -8.87 -9.93
CA SER A 79 -11.70 -8.38 -9.20
C SER A 79 -11.49 -7.01 -8.53
N GLY A 80 -10.32 -6.39 -8.71
CA GLY A 80 -9.94 -5.15 -8.04
C GLY A 80 -10.02 -3.92 -8.94
N LEU A 81 -10.19 -2.75 -8.31
CA LEU A 81 -10.13 -1.44 -8.96
C LEU A 81 -8.86 -0.66 -8.61
N PHE A 82 -8.00 -1.22 -7.78
CA PHE A 82 -6.78 -0.58 -7.34
C PHE A 82 -5.73 -1.61 -6.97
N HIS A 83 -4.47 -1.20 -7.04
CA HIS A 83 -3.32 -1.87 -6.47
C HIS A 83 -2.50 -0.78 -5.77
N VAL A 84 -2.50 -0.78 -4.44
CA VAL A 84 -1.92 0.30 -3.63
C VAL A 84 -1.03 -0.30 -2.56
N HIS A 85 0.14 0.30 -2.37
CA HIS A 85 1.03 0.01 -1.26
C HIS A 85 1.11 1.22 -0.33
N GLY A 86 1.11 0.95 0.97
CA GLY A 86 1.20 1.95 2.02
C GLY A 86 2.40 1.71 2.93
N ILE A 87 3.03 2.79 3.35
CA ILE A 87 4.05 2.82 4.41
C ILE A 87 3.39 3.46 5.63
N ILE A 88 3.43 2.75 6.76
CA ILE A 88 2.80 3.18 8.01
C ILE A 88 3.85 3.85 8.88
N PHE A 89 3.49 4.97 9.48
CA PHE A 89 4.30 5.70 10.45
C PHE A 89 3.50 5.96 11.71
N ASP A 90 4.19 6.25 12.81
CA ASP A 90 3.55 6.72 14.04
C ASP A 90 2.61 7.91 13.78
N ARG A 91 1.57 7.99 14.60
CA ARG A 91 0.66 9.13 14.63
C ARG A 91 1.44 10.43 14.88
N LYS A 92 1.52 11.27 13.86
CA LYS A 92 2.14 12.60 13.93
C LYS A 92 1.38 13.60 13.08
N PRO A 93 1.41 14.89 13.45
CA PRO A 93 0.93 15.95 12.58
C PRO A 93 1.67 15.94 11.24
N PHE A 94 0.96 16.28 10.17
CA PHE A 94 1.54 16.54 8.86
C PHE A 94 0.95 17.81 8.26
N ASN A 95 1.71 18.46 7.38
CA ASN A 95 1.28 19.66 6.68
C ASN A 95 0.23 19.29 5.62
N LYS A 96 -0.96 19.90 5.73
CA LYS A 96 -2.10 19.69 4.83
C LYS A 96 -2.23 20.78 3.76
N THR A 97 -1.23 21.64 3.62
CA THR A 97 -1.18 22.66 2.56
C THR A 97 -0.80 21.99 1.25
N ILE A 98 -1.66 22.07 0.25
CA ILE A 98 -1.47 21.38 -1.04
C ILE A 98 -0.18 21.79 -1.74
N ASP A 99 0.18 23.08 -1.69
CA ASP A 99 1.42 23.61 -2.30
C ASP A 99 2.69 23.05 -1.64
N ASN A 100 2.57 22.53 -0.42
CA ASN A 100 3.67 21.91 0.31
C ASN A 100 3.67 20.39 0.21
N PHE A 101 2.78 19.77 -0.57
CA PHE A 101 2.62 18.32 -0.64
C PHE A 101 3.94 17.59 -0.92
N SER A 102 4.69 18.02 -1.94
CA SER A 102 5.96 17.39 -2.31
C SER A 102 7.02 17.46 -1.21
N ASN A 103 7.12 18.61 -0.53
CA ASN A 103 8.05 18.81 0.58
C ASN A 103 7.65 17.96 1.79
N GLU A 104 6.35 17.87 2.06
CA GLU A 104 5.84 17.09 3.18
C GLU A 104 6.01 15.59 2.94
N LEU A 105 5.75 15.12 1.73
CA LEU A 105 6.01 13.74 1.31
C LEU A 105 7.49 13.39 1.50
N ARG A 106 8.38 14.28 1.05
CA ARG A 106 9.83 14.12 1.24
C ARG A 106 10.17 14.07 2.73
N ARG A 107 9.70 15.03 3.53
CA ARG A 107 9.96 15.08 4.97
C ARG A 107 9.54 13.79 5.68
N ILE A 108 8.34 13.29 5.41
CA ILE A 108 7.84 12.06 6.03
C ILE A 108 8.72 10.88 5.62
N THR A 109 8.95 10.71 4.31
CA THR A 109 9.69 9.55 3.79
C THR A 109 11.18 9.55 4.10
N THR A 110 11.79 10.71 4.40
CA THR A 110 13.24 10.80 4.70
C THR A 110 13.56 11.02 6.18
N SER A 111 12.59 11.42 7.00
CA SER A 111 12.85 11.87 8.38
C SER A 111 11.96 11.20 9.42
N MET A 112 11.08 10.28 9.02
CA MET A 112 10.28 9.48 9.93
C MET A 112 10.63 8.00 9.76
N GLU A 113 10.63 7.27 10.88
CA GLU A 113 10.88 5.83 10.87
C GLU A 113 9.61 5.09 10.40
N PRO A 114 9.67 4.31 9.30
CA PRO A 114 8.56 3.49 8.87
C PRO A 114 8.37 2.33 9.84
N GLN A 115 7.13 2.08 10.25
CA GLN A 115 6.79 0.93 11.09
C GLN A 115 6.65 -0.34 10.27
N ARG A 116 6.04 -0.24 9.08
CA ARG A 116 5.82 -1.36 8.15
C ARG A 116 5.34 -0.89 6.79
N VAL A 117 5.46 -1.79 5.82
CA VAL A 117 4.92 -1.64 4.46
C VAL A 117 3.80 -2.66 4.25
N LEU A 118 2.70 -2.24 3.65
CA LEU A 118 1.51 -3.04 3.41
C LEU A 118 1.07 -2.92 1.96
N HIS A 119 0.60 -4.01 1.36
CA HIS A 119 -0.35 -3.94 0.27
C HIS A 119 -1.73 -3.61 0.85
N LEU A 120 -2.35 -2.49 0.45
CA LEU A 120 -3.64 -2.06 0.99
C LEU A 120 -4.80 -2.77 0.30
N LEU A 121 -5.74 -3.27 1.11
CA LEU A 121 -6.94 -3.96 0.68
C LEU A 121 -8.16 -3.04 0.68
N GLY A 122 -9.19 -3.40 -0.07
CA GLY A 122 -10.35 -2.52 -0.34
C GLY A 122 -11.24 -2.18 0.84
N LYS A 123 -11.06 -2.85 1.98
CA LYS A 123 -11.74 -2.51 3.24
C LYS A 123 -11.03 -1.39 4.01
N THR A 124 -9.85 -0.97 3.56
CA THR A 124 -9.07 0.12 4.16
C THR A 124 -9.87 1.41 4.22
N ARG A 125 -9.83 2.08 5.37
CA ARG A 125 -10.46 3.37 5.61
C ARG A 125 -9.39 4.41 5.88
N ILE A 126 -9.43 5.49 5.11
CA ILE A 126 -8.55 6.64 5.27
C ILE A 126 -9.37 7.86 5.71
N GLY A 127 -8.75 8.67 6.55
CA GLY A 127 -9.28 9.93 7.04
C GLY A 127 -8.81 11.09 6.18
N HIS A 128 -8.67 12.25 6.82
CA HIS A 128 -8.21 13.46 6.16
C HIS A 128 -6.77 13.29 5.63
N GLY A 129 -6.50 13.88 4.47
CA GLY A 129 -5.26 13.67 3.75
C GLY A 129 -5.07 14.60 2.55
N LEU A 130 -3.92 14.45 1.92
CA LEU A 130 -3.60 15.04 0.62
C LEU A 130 -3.37 13.91 -0.38
N PHE A 131 -3.91 14.05 -1.58
CA PHE A 131 -3.72 13.11 -2.69
C PHE A 131 -3.22 13.84 -3.92
N GLY A 132 -2.14 13.32 -4.51
CA GLY A 132 -1.75 13.60 -5.88
C GLY A 132 -2.31 12.51 -6.78
N ILE A 133 -3.07 12.90 -7.80
CA ILE A 133 -3.60 11.98 -8.82
C ILE A 133 -3.03 12.42 -10.15
N VAL A 134 -2.38 11.49 -10.83
CA VAL A 134 -1.85 11.68 -12.18
C VAL A 134 -2.50 10.65 -13.07
N GLU A 135 -3.14 11.08 -14.14
CA GLU A 135 -3.65 10.18 -15.16
C GLU A 135 -2.48 9.48 -15.85
N LEU A 136 -2.59 8.16 -16.04
CA LEU A 136 -1.57 7.40 -16.74
C LEU A 136 -2.10 7.14 -18.14
N ASP A 137 -1.30 7.44 -19.15
CA ASP A 137 -1.59 7.05 -20.53
C ASP A 137 -1.51 5.52 -20.63
N GLY A 138 -2.64 4.87 -20.92
CA GLY A 138 -2.74 3.40 -21.00
C GLY A 138 -4.12 2.90 -21.39
#